data_AF-A0A1Z8LD66-F1
#
_entry.id   AF-A0A1Z8LD66-F1
#
_cell.length_a   1.000
_cell.length_b   1.000
_cell.length_c   1.000
_cell.angle_alpha   90.00
_cell.angle_beta   90.00
_cell.angle_gamma   90.00
#
_symmetry.space_group_name_H-M   'P 1'
#
loop_
_entity.id
_entity.type
_entity.pdbx_description
1 polymer ?
#
loop_
_entity_poly.entity_id
_entity_poly.type
_entity_poly.pdbx_seq_one_letter_code
_entity_poly.pdbx_strand_id
1 'polypeptide(L)' 'ETLVVYHPKKISEKKIHTVIANLGHDQILGDGITKIIAPIEIYNELHACCKYRDPHVKKDHVTGG' A
#
# COMPACT_ATOMS: atom_id res chain seq x y z
N GLU A 1 13.60 -5.87 -12.37
CA GLU A 1 12.68 -4.72 -12.43
C GLU A 1 11.28 -5.23 -12.70
N THR A 2 10.26 -4.65 -12.07
CA THR A 2 8.85 -5.06 -12.24
C THR A 2 8.08 -3.89 -12.85
N LEU A 3 7.40 -4.13 -13.98
CA LEU A 3 6.65 -3.12 -14.72
C LEU A 3 5.14 -3.33 -14.53
N VAL A 4 4.43 -2.25 -14.21
CA VAL A 4 2.96 -2.22 -14.16
C VAL A 4 2.44 -1.43 -15.35
N VAL A 5 1.69 -2.08 -16.24
CA VAL A 5 1.10 -1.47 -17.44
C VAL A 5 -0.42 -1.39 -17.26
N TYR A 6 -1.01 -0.22 -17.49
CA TYR A 6 -2.46 -0.01 -17.38
C TYR A 6 -2.98 0.85 -18.54
N HIS A 7 -4.30 0.76 -18.82
CA HIS A 7 -4.94 1.54 -19.87
C HIS A 7 -5.43 2.90 -19.33
N PRO A 8 -4.78 4.04 -19.67
CA PRO A 8 -5.12 5.34 -19.09
C PRO A 8 -6.52 5.84 -19.46
N LYS A 9 -7.09 5.36 -20.58
CA LYS A 9 -8.49 5.66 -20.97
C LYS A 9 -9.52 4.93 -20.11
N LYS A 10 -9.13 3.88 -19.38
CA LYS A 10 -10.01 3.06 -18.53
C LYS A 10 -9.81 3.37 -17.04
N ILE A 11 -8.56 3.62 -16.64
CA ILE A 11 -8.20 3.85 -15.23
C ILE A 11 -6.94 4.72 -15.15
N SER A 12 -6.89 5.61 -14.16
CA SER A 12 -5.69 6.40 -13.85
C SER A 12 -4.83 5.71 -12.80
N GLU A 13 -3.53 5.99 -12.79
CA GLU A 13 -2.60 5.52 -11.75
C GLU A 13 -3.08 5.86 -10.33
N LYS A 14 -3.53 7.10 -10.12
CA LYS A 14 -4.11 7.53 -8.84
C LYS A 14 -5.28 6.65 -8.42
N LYS A 15 -6.13 6.24 -9.36
CA LYS A 15 -7.27 5.36 -9.07
C LYS A 15 -6.82 3.95 -8.74
N ILE A 16 -5.77 3.42 -9.39
CA ILE A 16 -5.15 2.13 -9.03
C ILE A 16 -4.66 2.18 -7.58
N HIS A 17 -3.85 3.18 -7.21
CA HIS A 17 -3.38 3.33 -5.83
C HIS A 17 -4.54 3.50 -4.84
N THR A 18 -5.58 4.26 -5.22
CA THR A 18 -6.77 4.42 -4.35
C THR A 18 -7.49 3.09 -4.13
N VAL A 19 -7.62 2.25 -5.17
CA VAL A 19 -8.22 0.92 -5.04
C VAL A 19 -7.39 0.05 -4.09
N ILE A 20 -6.06 0.07 -4.22
CA ILE A 20 -5.16 -0.69 -3.34
C ILE A 20 -5.25 -0.20 -1.88
N ALA A 21 -5.32 1.12 -1.66
CA ALA A 21 -5.53 1.70 -0.34
C ALA A 21 -6.89 1.30 0.26
N ASN A 22 -7.94 1.21 -0.56
CA ASN A 22 -9.24 0.71 -0.12
C ASN A 22 -9.26 -0.80 0.17
N LEU A 23 -8.17 -1.53 -0.09
CA LEU A 23 -7.96 -2.91 0.36
C LEU A 23 -7.13 -2.98 1.65
N GLY A 24 -6.82 -1.83 2.28
CA GLY A 24 -6.08 -1.77 3.54
C GLY A 24 -4.60 -1.43 3.39
N HIS A 25 -4.05 -1.36 2.17
CA HIS A 25 -2.63 -1.15 1.94
C HIS A 25 -2.27 0.31 1.66
N ASP A 26 -1.52 0.96 2.55
CA ASP A 26 -0.98 2.30 2.29
C ASP A 26 -0.16 2.33 1.00
N GLN A 27 -0.33 3.38 0.19
CA GLN A 27 0.37 3.56 -1.07
C GLN A 27 1.29 4.76 -1.00
N ILE A 28 2.54 4.57 -1.43
CA ILE A 28 3.52 5.63 -1.65
C ILE A 28 3.63 5.81 -3.16
N LEU A 29 3.43 7.03 -3.64
CA LEU A 29 3.47 7.33 -5.07
C LEU A 29 4.91 7.54 -5.54
N GLY A 30 5.10 7.63 -6.87
CA GLY A 30 6.42 7.70 -7.50
C GLY A 30 7.29 8.90 -7.10
N ASP A 31 6.72 9.93 -6.47
CA ASP A 31 7.47 11.07 -5.92
C ASP A 31 8.12 10.79 -4.55
N GLY A 32 7.81 9.63 -3.95
CA GLY A 32 8.32 9.20 -2.64
C GLY A 32 7.76 9.99 -1.45
N ILE A 33 6.91 10.99 -1.69
CA ILE A 33 6.41 11.93 -0.68
C ILE A 33 4.90 11.78 -0.53
N THR A 34 4.18 11.73 -1.65
CA THR A 34 2.73 11.64 -1.68
C THR A 34 2.29 10.24 -1.27
N LYS A 35 1.31 10.21 -0.36
CA LYS A 35 0.74 8.98 0.16
C LYS A 35 -0.77 8.96 0.00
N ILE A 36 -1.31 7.78 -0.28
CA ILE A 36 -2.74 7.49 -0.16
C ILE A 36 -2.87 6.48 0.97
N ILE A 37 -3.43 6.93 2.09
CA ILE A 37 -3.53 6.15 3.33
C ILE A 37 -4.83 5.37 3.32
N ALA A 38 -4.74 4.08 3.60
CA ALA A 38 -5.91 3.21 3.70
C ALA A 38 -6.81 3.63 4.88
N PRO A 39 -8.14 3.54 4.75
CA PRO A 39 -9.06 3.73 5.88
C PRO A 39 -8.69 2.80 7.04
N ILE A 40 -8.80 3.29 8.27
CA ILE A 40 -8.30 2.57 9.45
C ILE A 40 -9.10 1.29 9.71
N GLU A 41 -10.39 1.32 9.44
CA GLU A 41 -11.31 0.19 9.54
C GLU A 41 -10.89 -0.95 8.63
N ILE A 42 -10.60 -0.68 7.36
CA ILE A 42 -10.16 -1.70 6.39
C ILE A 42 -8.74 -2.18 6.71
N TYR A 43 -7.84 -1.28 7.10
CA TYR A 43 -6.50 -1.66 7.54
C TYR A 43 -6.54 -2.63 8.73
N ASN A 44 -7.48 -2.44 9.66
CA ASN A 44 -7.60 -3.29 10.84
C ASN A 44 -8.08 -4.71 10.53
N GLU A 45 -8.75 -4.91 9.39
CA GLU A 45 -9.18 -6.21 8.88
C GLU A 45 -8.03 -7.01 8.25
N LEU A 46 -6.89 -6.37 7.93
CA LEU A 46 -5.72 -7.08 7.45
C LEU A 46 -5.24 -8.12 8.47
N HIS A 47 -4.69 -9.22 7.95
CA HIS A 47 -4.00 -10.20 8.78
C HIS A 47 -2.86 -9.53 9.57
N ALA A 48 -2.58 -10.03 10.78
CA ALA A 48 -1.62 -9.41 11.70
C ALA A 48 -0.22 -9.19 11.09
N CYS A 49 0.25 -10.11 10.25
CA CYS A 49 1.55 -9.97 9.55
C CYS A 49 1.57 -8.82 8.52
N CYS A 50 0.41 -8.39 8.01
CA CYS A 50 0.31 -7.34 7.00
C CYS A 50 0.13 -5.95 7.62
N LYS A 51 0.09 -5.84 8.95
CA LYS A 51 -0.12 -4.57 9.67
C LYS A 51 1.16 -3.76 9.77
N TYR A 52 1.72 -3.38 8.61
CA TYR A 52 2.98 -2.64 8.50
C TYR A 52 2.95 -1.21 9.04
N ARG A 53 1.84 -0.67 9.56
CA ARG A 53 1.91 0.58 10.35
C ARG A 53 2.52 0.32 11.73
N ASP A 54 2.39 -0.89 12.24
CA ASP A 54 2.99 -1.31 13.51
C ASP A 54 4.51 -1.48 13.34
N PRO A 55 5.34 -0.74 14.10
CA PRO A 55 6.78 -0.89 14.07
C PRO A 55 7.28 -2.30 14.42
N HIS A 56 6.56 -3.06 15.26
CA HIS A 56 6.93 -4.44 15.59
C HIS A 56 6.76 -5.35 14.38
N VAL A 57 5.62 -5.25 13.69
CA VAL A 57 5.37 -5.99 12.46
C VAL A 57 6.42 -5.63 11.40
N LYS A 58 6.76 -4.33 11.23
CA LYS A 58 7.85 -3.94 10.33
C LYS A 58 9.16 -4.63 10.71
N LYS A 59 9.56 -4.56 11.98
CA LYS A 59 10.81 -5.14 12.48
C LYS A 59 10.87 -6.65 12.24
N ASP A 60 9.77 -7.37 12.50
CA ASP A 60 9.71 -8.82 12.33
C ASP A 60 9.82 -9.27 10.86
N HIS A 61 9.46 -8.40 9.91
CA HIS A 61 9.55 -8.65 8.46
C HIS A 61 10.83 -8.10 7.83
N VAL A 62 11.65 -7.37 8.58
CA VAL A 62 13.03 -7.04 8.17
C VAL A 62 13.90 -8.23 8.56
N THR A 63 13.87 -9.28 7.76
CA THR A 63 14.88 -10.35 7.85
C THR A 63 16.17 -9.85 7.21
N GLY A 64 17.09 -9.34 8.04
CA GLY A 64 18.42 -8.94 7.61
C GLY A 64 19.11 -8.05 8.64
N GLY A 65 19.83 -8.67 9.58
CA GLY A 65 20.97 -8.04 10.26
C GLY A 65 22.20 -8.06 9.37
#